data_AF-A0A7J5C961-F1
#
_entry.id   AF-A0A7J5C961-F1
#
_cell.length_a   1.000
_cell.length_b   1.000
_cell.length_c   1.000
_cell.angle_alpha   90.00
_cell.angle_beta   90.00
_cell.angle_gamma   90.00
#
_symmetry.space_group_name_H-M   'P 1'
#
loop_
_entity.id
_entity.type
_entity.pdbx_description
1 polymer ?
#
loop_
_entity_poly.entity_id
_entity_poly.type
_entity_poly.pdbx_seq_one_letter_code
_entity_poly.pdbx_strand_id
1 'polypeptide(L)'
;METRTVTSTEKIAYSTRTVKDSSLAEGTKNIRTRGVTGVRTLTYQVTVTDGVQTGKKLVRAVVTKAPVTQVVAVGTKQTRQCDPNYSGACVPIASDVDCAGGSGNGPAYVNGPVRVVGSDIYDLDRDGDGIACD
;
A
#
# COMPACT_ATOMS: atom_id res chain seq x y z
N MET A 1 3.75 21.36 -54.99
CA MET A 1 3.71 21.27 -53.52
C MET A 1 2.31 20.85 -53.12
N GLU A 2 2.20 19.75 -52.38
CA GLU A 2 0.94 19.21 -51.90
C GLU A 2 0.94 19.13 -50.37
N THR A 3 -0.23 19.28 -49.75
CA THR A 3 -0.39 19.08 -48.30
C THR A 3 -1.37 17.97 -48.05
N ARG A 4 -1.00 17.03 -47.18
CA ARG A 4 -1.86 15.93 -46.73
C ARG A 4 -1.94 15.87 -45.22
N THR A 5 -3.05 15.35 -44.73
CA THR A 5 -3.25 15.10 -43.30
C THR A 5 -2.90 13.65 -42.99
N VAL A 6 -2.09 13.43 -41.96
CA VAL A 6 -1.79 12.09 -41.44
C VAL A 6 -2.03 12.05 -39.94
N THR A 7 -2.51 10.90 -39.45
CA THR A 7 -2.74 10.68 -38.02
C THR A 7 -1.69 9.73 -37.44
N SER A 8 -1.26 10.01 -36.22
CA SER A 8 -0.42 9.14 -35.41
C SER A 8 -1.01 9.01 -34.01
N THR A 9 -0.81 7.87 -33.36
CA THR A 9 -1.26 7.64 -31.98
C THR A 9 -0.08 7.58 -31.05
N GLU A 10 -0.20 8.21 -29.89
CA GLU A 10 0.78 8.11 -28.82
C GLU A 10 0.12 7.70 -27.51
N LYS A 11 0.86 6.93 -26.71
CA LYS A 11 0.40 6.42 -25.41
C LYS A 11 0.46 7.53 -24.36
N ILE A 12 -0.56 7.59 -23.51
CA ILE A 12 -0.59 8.45 -22.32
C ILE A 12 -0.46 7.54 -21.09
N ALA A 13 0.66 7.64 -20.38
CA ALA A 13 0.86 6.86 -19.16
C ALA A 13 -0.25 7.16 -18.13
N TYR A 14 -0.66 6.14 -17.39
CA TYR A 14 -1.56 6.33 -16.25
C TYR A 14 -0.78 6.82 -15.03
N SER A 15 -1.45 7.56 -14.16
CA SER A 15 -0.94 7.92 -12.84
C SER A 15 -1.26 6.82 -11.82
N THR A 16 -0.53 6.80 -10.70
CA THR A 16 -0.84 5.94 -9.55
C THR A 16 -1.28 6.81 -8.37
N ARG A 17 -2.37 6.41 -7.72
CA ARG A 17 -2.87 7.00 -6.47
C ARG A 17 -2.82 5.94 -5.37
N THR A 18 -2.25 6.32 -4.24
CA THR A 18 -2.23 5.49 -3.03
C THR A 18 -3.36 5.90 -2.09
N VAL A 19 -4.05 4.92 -1.51
CA VAL A 19 -5.07 5.12 -0.47
C VAL A 19 -4.72 4.28 0.75
N LYS A 20 -4.84 4.86 1.95
CA LYS A 20 -4.68 4.11 3.20
C LYS A 20 -5.90 3.23 3.44
N ASP A 21 -5.68 2.03 3.95
CA ASP A 21 -6.73 1.04 4.20
C ASP A 21 -6.52 0.35 5.54
N SER A 22 -7.35 0.71 6.54
CA SER A 22 -7.31 0.13 7.88
C SER A 22 -7.89 -1.28 7.97
N SER A 23 -8.44 -1.83 6.87
CA SER A 23 -8.87 -3.23 6.80
C SER A 23 -7.72 -4.19 6.44
N LEU A 24 -6.68 -3.67 5.79
CA LEU A 24 -5.52 -4.44 5.35
C LEU A 24 -4.37 -4.32 6.38
N ALA A 25 -3.69 -5.43 6.63
CA ALA A 25 -2.54 -5.48 7.53
C ALA A 25 -1.46 -4.45 7.13
N GLU A 26 -0.83 -3.84 8.12
CA GLU A 26 0.20 -2.83 7.88
C GLU A 26 1.30 -3.32 6.93
N GLY A 27 1.69 -2.46 5.98
CA GLY A 27 2.72 -2.76 4.98
C GLY A 27 2.22 -3.57 3.78
N THR A 28 1.02 -4.18 3.84
CA THR A 28 0.44 -4.88 2.68
C THR A 28 0.00 -3.89 1.59
N LYS A 29 0.07 -4.31 0.32
CA LYS A 29 -0.38 -3.53 -0.83
C LYS A 29 -1.39 -4.33 -1.64
N ASN A 30 -2.48 -3.69 -2.04
CA ASN A 30 -3.49 -4.30 -2.91
C ASN A 30 -3.90 -3.33 -4.02
N ILE A 31 -3.92 -3.80 -5.27
CA ILE A 31 -4.37 -3.00 -6.42
C ILE A 31 -5.91 -3.05 -6.45
N ARG A 32 -6.55 -1.96 -6.05
CA ARG A 32 -8.03 -1.82 -6.10
C ARG A 32 -8.53 -1.47 -7.50
N THR A 33 -7.74 -0.74 -8.27
CA THR A 33 -8.07 -0.38 -9.65
C THR A 33 -6.81 -0.47 -10.48
N ARG A 34 -6.82 -1.30 -11.51
CA ARG A 34 -5.68 -1.44 -12.41
C ARG A 34 -5.57 -0.21 -13.31
N GLY A 35 -4.37 0.36 -13.40
CA GLY A 35 -4.11 1.46 -14.31
C GLY A 35 -4.22 1.03 -15.77
N VAL A 36 -4.75 1.92 -16.61
CA VAL A 36 -4.87 1.69 -18.05
C VAL A 36 -4.30 2.89 -18.80
N THR A 37 -3.38 2.61 -19.71
CA THR A 37 -2.78 3.63 -20.58
C THR A 37 -3.84 4.27 -21.49
N GLY A 38 -3.84 5.60 -21.54
CA GLY A 38 -4.65 6.39 -22.46
C GLY A 38 -4.00 6.51 -23.84
N VAL A 39 -4.68 7.19 -24.75
CA VAL A 39 -4.20 7.42 -26.11
C VAL A 39 -4.47 8.86 -26.50
N ARG A 40 -3.46 9.53 -27.07
CA ARG A 40 -3.62 10.79 -27.81
C ARG A 40 -3.47 10.53 -29.30
N THR A 41 -4.40 11.06 -30.08
CA THR A 41 -4.31 11.09 -31.54
C THR A 41 -3.75 12.45 -31.94
N LEU A 42 -2.65 12.41 -32.68
CA LEU A 42 -1.95 13.55 -33.23
C LEU A 42 -2.23 13.62 -34.73
N THR A 43 -2.73 14.76 -35.17
CA THR A 43 -2.98 15.04 -36.58
C THR A 43 -1.89 15.99 -37.07
N TYR A 44 -1.17 15.56 -38.11
CA TYR A 44 -0.12 16.35 -38.74
C TYR A 44 -0.52 16.75 -40.14
N GLN A 45 -0.21 17.99 -40.50
CA GLN A 45 -0.16 18.42 -41.89
C GLN A 45 1.25 18.19 -42.42
N VAL A 46 1.37 17.35 -43.44
CA VAL A 46 2.61 16.98 -44.09
C VAL A 46 2.68 17.66 -45.45
N THR A 47 3.77 18.37 -45.71
CA THR A 47 4.04 19.02 -47.00
C THR A 47 4.95 18.12 -47.83
N VAL A 48 4.58 17.92 -49.08
CA VAL A 48 5.33 17.12 -50.06
C VAL A 48 5.67 17.98 -51.27
N THR A 49 6.93 17.96 -51.68
CA THR A 49 7.42 18.61 -52.90
C THR A 49 8.17 17.56 -53.70
N ASP A 50 7.83 17.39 -54.97
CA ASP A 50 8.44 16.41 -55.89
C ASP A 50 8.48 14.98 -55.33
N GLY A 51 7.40 14.57 -54.65
CA GLY A 51 7.27 13.25 -54.04
C GLY A 51 7.98 13.07 -52.69
N VAL A 52 8.80 14.04 -52.26
CA VAL A 52 9.56 13.98 -51.01
C VAL A 52 8.89 14.81 -49.91
N GLN A 53 8.82 14.28 -48.68
CA GLN A 53 8.33 15.03 -47.53
C GLN A 53 9.30 16.18 -47.20
N THR A 54 8.83 17.41 -47.34
CA THR A 54 9.60 18.63 -47.06
C THR A 54 9.19 19.34 -45.77
N GLY A 55 8.05 18.97 -45.18
CA GLY A 55 7.61 19.55 -43.92
C GLY A 55 6.59 18.71 -43.17
N LYS A 56 6.56 18.86 -41.84
CA LYS A 56 5.58 18.23 -40.96
C LYS A 56 5.23 19.18 -39.83
N LYS A 57 3.94 19.53 -39.69
CA LYS A 57 3.43 20.41 -38.64
C LYS A 57 2.32 19.71 -37.87
N LEU A 58 2.42 19.69 -36.54
CA LEU A 58 1.31 19.24 -35.69
C LEU A 58 0.19 20.29 -35.77
N VAL A 59 -1.01 19.87 -36.15
CA VAL A 59 -2.17 20.77 -36.28
C VAL A 59 -3.27 20.47 -35.27
N ARG A 60 -3.34 19.25 -34.74
CA ARG A 60 -4.30 18.87 -33.70
C ARG A 60 -3.74 17.77 -32.82
N ALA A 61 -4.00 17.86 -31.51
CA ALA A 61 -3.73 16.81 -30.55
C ALA A 61 -4.98 16.62 -29.69
N VAL A 62 -5.54 15.41 -29.68
CA VAL A 62 -6.76 15.08 -28.92
C VAL A 62 -6.55 13.80 -28.15
N VAL A 63 -6.93 13.79 -26.88
CA VAL A 63 -7.02 12.57 -26.09
C VAL A 63 -8.24 11.78 -26.58
N THR A 64 -7.99 10.66 -27.26
CA THR A 64 -9.05 9.79 -27.79
C THR A 64 -9.42 8.67 -26.81
N LYS A 65 -8.53 8.35 -25.86
CA LYS A 65 -8.82 7.50 -24.71
C LYS A 65 -8.15 8.07 -23.47
N ALA A 66 -8.91 8.44 -22.46
CA ALA A 66 -8.34 8.90 -21.20
C ALA A 66 -7.59 7.75 -20.49
N PRO A 67 -6.43 8.01 -19.86
CA PRO A 67 -5.81 7.02 -18.99
C PRO A 67 -6.67 6.79 -17.74
N VAL A 68 -6.69 5.55 -17.25
CA VAL A 68 -7.33 5.18 -15.98
C VAL A 68 -6.25 5.15 -14.90
N THR A 69 -6.41 5.94 -13.85
CA THR A 69 -5.49 5.96 -12.70
C THR A 69 -5.47 4.61 -11.99
N GLN A 70 -4.27 4.10 -11.72
CA GLN A 70 -4.09 2.95 -10.85
C GLN A 70 -4.35 3.34 -9.40
N VAL A 71 -5.18 2.59 -8.68
CA VAL A 71 -5.41 2.80 -7.25
C VAL A 71 -4.80 1.64 -6.48
N VAL A 72 -3.84 1.97 -5.61
CA VAL A 72 -3.19 1.01 -4.71
C VAL A 72 -3.62 1.32 -3.28
N ALA A 73 -4.25 0.35 -2.62
CA ALA A 73 -4.50 0.38 -1.20
C ALA A 73 -3.25 -0.07 -0.45
N VAL A 74 -2.82 0.71 0.55
CA VAL A 74 -1.74 0.38 1.47
C VAL A 74 -2.36 0.14 2.83
N GLY A 75 -2.11 -1.05 3.37
CA GLY A 75 -2.63 -1.45 4.67
C GLY A 75 -2.03 -0.65 5.81
N THR A 76 -2.88 -0.28 6.76
CA THR A 76 -2.51 0.45 7.98
C THR A 76 -3.06 -0.22 9.24
N LYS A 77 -3.61 -1.44 9.12
CA LYS A 77 -4.10 -2.19 10.27
C LYS A 77 -2.90 -2.73 11.04
N GLN A 78 -2.63 -2.13 12.20
CA GLN A 78 -1.66 -2.69 13.14
C GLN A 78 -2.14 -4.05 13.61
N THR A 79 -1.32 -5.08 13.38
CA THR A 79 -1.45 -6.34 14.11
C THR A 79 -0.81 -6.13 15.47
N ARG A 80 -1.54 -6.41 16.55
CA ARG A 80 -0.92 -6.50 17.87
C ARG A 80 0.13 -7.61 17.77
N GLN A 81 1.41 -7.25 17.82
CA GLN A 81 2.47 -8.23 17.91
C GLN A 81 2.49 -8.71 19.35
N CYS A 82 2.16 -9.97 19.55
CA CYS A 82 2.19 -10.60 20.86
C CYS A 82 3.60 -11.15 21.09
N ASP A 83 4.10 -11.05 22.30
CA ASP A 83 5.39 -11.60 22.66
C ASP A 83 5.35 -13.14 22.57
N PRO A 84 6.31 -13.77 21.85
CA PRO A 84 6.28 -15.21 21.59
C PRO A 84 6.56 -16.08 22.82
N ASN A 85 7.03 -15.52 23.94
CA ASN A 85 7.25 -16.27 25.17
C ASN A 85 5.94 -16.62 25.90
N TYR A 86 4.82 -16.06 25.46
CA TYR A 86 3.51 -16.20 26.11
C TYR A 86 2.43 -16.64 25.11
N SER A 87 1.41 -17.34 25.61
CA SER A 87 0.29 -17.82 24.81
C SER A 87 -1.05 -17.68 25.54
N GLY A 88 -2.16 -17.92 24.84
CA GLY A 88 -3.51 -17.71 25.37
C GLY A 88 -3.98 -16.28 25.14
N ALA A 89 -3.57 -15.34 25.98
CA ALA A 89 -3.81 -13.91 25.77
C ALA A 89 -2.60 -13.23 25.08
N CYS A 90 -2.87 -12.16 24.32
CA CYS A 90 -1.82 -11.40 23.65
C CYS A 90 -1.06 -10.51 24.64
N VAL A 91 0.14 -10.93 25.03
CA VAL A 91 1.08 -10.09 25.79
C VAL A 91 1.71 -9.08 24.82
N PRO A 92 1.50 -7.76 24.98
CA PRO A 92 2.07 -6.77 24.09
C PRO A 92 3.61 -6.75 24.19
N ILE A 93 4.32 -6.59 23.07
CA ILE A 93 5.77 -6.39 23.10
C ILE A 93 6.05 -4.96 23.58
N ALA A 94 6.56 -4.83 24.80
CA ALA A 94 6.93 -3.56 25.42
C ALA A 94 8.23 -3.70 26.23
N SER A 95 8.73 -2.59 26.77
CA SER A 95 9.88 -2.64 27.69
C SER A 95 9.54 -3.32 29.01
N ASP A 96 8.27 -3.25 29.41
CA ASP A 96 7.73 -3.78 30.65
C ASP A 96 6.21 -4.00 30.45
N VAL A 97 5.70 -5.12 30.96
CA VAL A 97 4.29 -5.51 30.83
C VAL A 97 3.83 -6.03 32.17
N ASP A 98 2.70 -5.52 32.65
CA ASP A 98 2.12 -5.91 33.94
C ASP A 98 0.80 -6.67 33.79
N CYS A 99 0.42 -7.39 34.85
CA CYS A 99 -0.94 -7.93 34.97
C CYS A 99 -1.97 -6.80 35.18
N ALA A 100 -3.00 -6.78 34.34
CA ALA A 100 -4.09 -5.84 34.44
C ALA A 100 -4.84 -6.02 35.78
N GLY A 101 -5.06 -4.91 36.51
CA GLY A 101 -5.67 -4.94 37.84
C GLY A 101 -4.67 -5.12 38.99
N GLY A 102 -3.39 -5.34 38.70
CA GLY A 102 -2.31 -5.34 39.67
C GLY A 102 -1.78 -3.95 40.04
N SER A 103 -0.70 -3.91 40.83
CA SER A 103 0.00 -2.67 41.23
C SER A 103 1.09 -2.23 40.24
N GLY A 104 1.02 -2.70 39.00
CA GLY A 104 1.99 -2.44 37.95
C GLY A 104 2.16 -0.95 37.64
N ASN A 105 3.34 -0.58 37.16
CA ASN A 105 3.71 0.78 36.75
C ASN A 105 4.25 0.83 35.31
N GLY A 106 4.24 -0.30 34.62
CA GLY A 106 4.72 -0.48 33.27
C GLY A 106 3.86 0.24 32.23
N PRO A 107 4.42 0.43 31.02
CA PRO A 107 3.75 1.10 29.90
C PRO A 107 2.65 0.26 29.25
N ALA A 108 2.56 -1.03 29.57
CA ALA A 108 1.61 -1.96 28.98
C ALA A 108 1.09 -2.97 30.01
N TYR A 109 -0.13 -3.47 29.77
CA TYR A 109 -0.78 -4.43 30.65
C TYR A 109 -1.43 -5.56 29.84
N VAL A 110 -1.47 -6.76 30.41
CA VAL A 110 -2.18 -7.91 29.85
C VAL A 110 -3.24 -8.41 30.83
N ASN A 111 -4.41 -8.80 30.31
CA ASN A 111 -5.44 -9.46 31.10
C ASN A 111 -5.17 -10.96 31.06
N GLY A 112 -4.95 -11.57 32.23
CA GLY A 112 -4.75 -13.01 32.35
C GLY A 112 -6.06 -13.81 32.35
N PRO A 113 -5.95 -15.14 32.42
CA PRO A 113 -4.69 -15.89 32.53
C PRO A 113 -3.92 -15.95 31.20
N VAL A 114 -2.61 -15.86 31.29
CA VAL A 114 -1.65 -16.02 30.18
C VAL A 114 -0.80 -17.25 30.47
N ARG A 115 -0.40 -18.03 29.46
CA ARG A 115 0.49 -19.17 29.69
C ARG A 115 1.91 -18.85 29.27
N VAL A 116 2.88 -19.08 30.15
CA VAL A 116 4.30 -19.00 29.82
C VAL A 116 4.68 -20.22 28.98
N VAL A 117 5.24 -19.99 27.79
CA VAL A 117 5.67 -21.04 26.84
C VAL A 117 7.16 -20.94 26.47
N GLY A 118 7.79 -19.79 26.73
CA GLY A 118 9.22 -19.55 26.57
C GLY A 118 9.86 -19.13 27.90
N SER A 119 10.41 -17.92 27.92
CA SER A 119 10.95 -17.30 29.13
C SER A 119 10.00 -16.24 29.67
N ASP A 120 9.78 -16.23 30.99
CA ASP A 120 9.02 -15.17 31.65
C ASP A 120 9.86 -13.89 31.75
N ILE A 121 9.99 -13.16 30.64
CA ILE A 121 10.83 -11.96 30.53
C ILE A 121 10.24 -10.73 31.23
N TYR A 122 8.98 -10.79 31.63
CA TYR A 122 8.24 -9.70 32.27
C TYR A 122 7.84 -10.07 33.71
N ASP A 123 8.33 -11.19 34.23
CA ASP A 123 8.05 -11.71 35.58
C ASP A 123 6.53 -11.76 35.89
N LEU A 124 5.71 -12.17 34.92
CA LEU A 124 4.25 -12.22 35.01
C LEU A 124 3.74 -13.49 35.73
N ASP A 125 4.55 -14.55 35.77
CA ASP A 125 4.29 -15.84 36.44
C ASP A 125 5.17 -15.92 37.69
N ARG A 126 4.73 -15.22 38.75
CA ARG A 126 5.57 -14.96 39.93
C ARG A 126 5.74 -16.18 40.83
N ASP A 127 4.80 -17.12 40.78
CA ASP A 127 4.84 -18.37 41.54
C ASP A 127 5.42 -19.54 40.73
N GLY A 128 5.58 -19.37 39.41
CA GLY A 128 6.35 -20.24 38.53
C GLY A 128 5.61 -21.51 38.15
N ASP A 129 4.28 -21.46 38.09
CA ASP A 129 3.43 -22.62 37.79
C ASP A 129 3.15 -22.79 36.28
N GLY A 130 3.59 -21.83 35.47
CA GLY A 130 3.40 -21.76 34.02
C GLY A 130 2.20 -20.91 33.59
N ILE A 131 1.45 -20.35 34.54
CA ILE A 131 0.31 -19.46 34.33
C ILE A 131 0.66 -18.09 34.92
N ALA A 132 0.60 -17.08 34.07
CA ALA A 132 0.82 -15.68 34.39
C ALA A 132 -0.51 -14.95 34.58
N CYS A 133 -0.53 -13.98 35.50
CA CYS A 133 -1.67 -13.08 35.75
C CYS A 133 -3.00 -13.79 36.08
N ASP A 134 -2.95 -14.88 36.83
CA ASP A 134 -4.11 -15.59 37.36
C ASP A 134 -4.73 -14.94 38.62
#